data_AF-A0A952DZ60-F1
#
_entry.id   AF-A0A952DZ60-F1
#
_cell.length_a   1.000
_cell.length_b   1.000
_cell.length_c   1.000
_cell.angle_alpha   90.00
_cell.angle_beta   90.00
_cell.angle_gamma   90.00
#
_symmetry.space_group_name_H-M   'P 1'
#
loop_
_entity.id
_entity.type
_entity.pdbx_description
1 polymer ?
#
loop_
_entity_poly.entity_id
_entity_poly.type
_entity_poly.pdbx_seq_one_letter_code
_entity_poly.pdbx_strand_id
1 'polypeptide(L)'
;MKKTISLTLVLVLALATEVAKADFTFGEPTNLGPNVNSKFEENGPSISTDGLTLYFISDLPGGTGGLDIWMTTRSSTDADWELAVNIGQPPNSQYSYWEPSISSDGLTLYFSGAHPGTYGTSLPGGLGGQGDIWMITRETVHDDWSERVNIGATVNSQHAIHPSISFDGLSLYFQTHRPGSIGAHCDIMVATRETTFESFGAPVFVENVNSSTGDWTPDISNDGRILFFSRIVVAGSVTDIWAATRKTKGGDFGELTKLPPQVNVPSRLNFSPNSSADGSTLYFVSNRPGGLGGNDLWQVSIEPVVDLNGDGIVDGADLSIIADHWGMDDSLCDIGPMPWGDGIVDVHDLKVLVDYLLSIETEEINVNIEDEGGQVELEQGQILVVTLESNPTTGYSWEQAENQEPILEQMGQPEFKQSLTGGRPVAGGSGWEIFRFKAVSAGQMTLQLVYHRAWEEGVEPVNTFSLNVVIH
;
A
#
# COMPACT_ATOMS: atom_id res chain seq x y z
N MET A 1 48.27 45.56 -27.69
CA MET A 1 48.35 44.08 -27.62
C MET A 1 47.25 43.58 -26.70
N LYS A 2 46.19 42.99 -27.28
CA LYS A 2 45.07 42.39 -26.53
C LYS A 2 45.45 40.95 -26.16
N LYS A 3 45.29 40.57 -24.90
CA LYS A 3 45.43 39.19 -24.41
C LYS A 3 44.11 38.46 -24.65
N THR A 4 44.17 37.35 -25.38
CA THR A 4 43.02 36.46 -25.65
C THR A 4 42.93 35.44 -24.52
N ILE A 5 41.75 35.32 -23.92
CA ILE A 5 41.38 34.30 -22.94
C ILE A 5 40.95 33.06 -23.73
N SER A 6 41.54 31.90 -23.43
CA SER A 6 41.15 30.62 -24.02
C SER A 6 40.10 29.98 -23.12
N LEU A 7 38.89 29.77 -23.65
CA LEU A 7 37.80 29.06 -22.97
C LEU A 7 37.88 27.58 -23.36
N THR A 8 38.15 26.70 -22.39
CA THR A 8 38.17 25.25 -22.61
C THR A 8 36.74 24.73 -22.42
N LEU A 9 36.14 24.23 -23.50
CA LEU A 9 34.85 23.53 -23.48
C LEU A 9 35.09 22.11 -22.94
N VAL A 10 34.60 21.81 -21.75
CA VAL A 10 34.56 20.45 -21.21
C VAL A 10 33.24 19.82 -21.63
N LEU A 11 33.32 18.87 -22.57
CA LEU A 11 32.20 18.02 -22.96
C LEU A 11 31.99 16.99 -21.83
N VAL A 12 30.94 17.16 -21.03
CA VAL A 12 30.51 16.13 -20.08
C VAL A 12 29.78 15.05 -20.89
N LEU A 13 30.38 13.87 -20.96
CA LEU A 13 29.77 12.67 -21.52
C LEU A 13 28.65 12.24 -20.55
N ALA A 14 27.39 12.48 -20.92
CA ALA A 14 26.27 11.91 -20.21
C ALA A 14 26.35 10.38 -20.32
N LEU A 15 26.59 9.72 -19.20
CA LEU A 15 26.31 8.30 -19.07
C LEU A 15 24.78 8.20 -19.14
N ALA A 16 24.27 7.68 -20.25
CA ALA A 16 22.91 7.18 -20.29
C ALA A 16 22.86 6.03 -19.29
N THR A 17 22.36 6.30 -18.10
CA THR A 17 21.75 5.27 -17.28
C THR A 17 20.50 4.86 -18.05
N GLU A 18 20.47 3.63 -18.55
CA GLU A 18 19.19 2.96 -18.75
C GLU A 18 18.51 2.99 -17.38
N VAL A 19 17.64 3.98 -17.16
CA VAL A 19 16.65 3.92 -16.10
C VAL A 19 15.80 2.74 -16.52
N ALA A 20 15.85 1.67 -15.73
CA ALA A 20 14.94 0.55 -15.91
C ALA A 20 13.53 1.13 -16.03
N LYS A 21 12.85 0.85 -17.15
CA LYS A 21 11.42 1.07 -17.29
C LYS A 21 10.76 0.31 -16.15
N ALA A 22 10.41 1.02 -15.10
CA ALA A 22 9.38 0.56 -14.21
C ALA A 22 8.19 1.44 -14.59
N ASP A 23 7.12 0.80 -15.08
CA ASP A 23 5.85 1.48 -15.37
C ASP A 23 5.26 2.12 -14.08
N PHE A 24 5.88 1.84 -12.91
CA PHE A 24 5.58 2.33 -11.57
C PHE A 24 6.85 2.39 -10.69
N THR A 25 6.82 3.13 -9.59
CA THR A 25 7.90 3.22 -8.58
C THR A 25 7.49 2.64 -7.23
N PHE A 26 8.46 2.47 -6.33
CA PHE A 26 8.22 2.10 -4.95
C PHE A 26 8.63 3.24 -4.02
N GLY A 27 7.75 3.62 -3.09
CA GLY A 27 8.04 4.64 -2.08
C GLY A 27 8.93 4.12 -0.94
N GLU A 28 8.93 4.83 0.19
CA GLU A 28 9.76 4.45 1.33
C GLU A 28 9.12 3.30 2.14
N PRO A 29 9.89 2.25 2.46
CA PRO A 29 9.37 1.10 3.19
C PRO A 29 9.08 1.44 4.65
N THR A 30 7.90 1.04 5.13
CA THR A 30 7.43 1.29 6.50
C THR A 30 7.23 -0.03 7.25
N ASN A 31 7.72 -0.11 8.49
CA ASN A 31 7.47 -1.26 9.37
C ASN A 31 6.02 -1.20 9.89
N LEU A 32 5.32 -2.33 9.97
CA LEU A 32 3.91 -2.37 10.40
C LEU A 32 3.69 -2.06 11.90
N GLY A 33 4.75 -1.81 12.67
CA GLY A 33 4.68 -1.32 14.04
C GLY A 33 4.36 -2.40 15.08
N PRO A 34 4.37 -2.05 16.37
CA PRO A 34 4.34 -3.00 17.49
C PRO A 34 2.97 -3.67 17.72
N ASN A 35 1.93 -3.24 17.02
CA ASN A 35 0.64 -3.90 17.05
C ASN A 35 0.60 -5.15 16.15
N VAL A 36 1.49 -5.21 15.15
CA VAL A 36 1.62 -6.32 14.20
C VAL A 36 2.91 -7.08 14.45
N ASN A 37 4.04 -6.35 14.46
CA ASN A 37 5.37 -6.89 14.64
C ASN A 37 5.76 -6.99 16.11
N SER A 38 6.66 -7.92 16.40
CA SER A 38 7.12 -8.18 17.75
C SER A 38 8.59 -8.59 17.78
N LYS A 39 9.07 -9.09 18.92
CA LYS A 39 10.43 -9.69 19.02
C LYS A 39 10.51 -11.11 18.46
N PHE A 40 9.36 -11.67 18.06
CA PHE A 40 9.20 -13.02 17.54
C PHE A 40 9.27 -12.98 16.01
N GLU A 41 8.84 -14.04 15.33
CA GLU A 41 8.83 -14.11 13.87
C GLU A 41 7.44 -13.75 13.34
N GLU A 42 7.35 -12.78 12.44
CA GLU A 42 6.14 -12.49 11.68
C GLU A 42 6.39 -12.69 10.18
N ASN A 43 5.67 -13.62 9.56
CA ASN A 43 5.87 -14.01 8.16
C ASN A 43 4.54 -14.15 7.41
N GLY A 44 4.63 -14.23 6.07
CA GLY A 44 3.51 -14.57 5.19
C GLY A 44 2.32 -13.62 5.29
N PRO A 45 2.48 -12.32 5.01
CA PRO A 45 1.36 -11.39 4.99
C PRO A 45 0.31 -11.81 3.95
N SER A 46 -0.97 -11.62 4.28
CA SER A 46 -2.10 -11.78 3.37
C SER A 46 -3.19 -10.78 3.70
N ILE A 47 -3.27 -9.71 2.91
CA ILE A 47 -4.21 -8.60 3.07
C ILE A 47 -5.56 -8.92 2.41
N SER A 48 -6.66 -8.56 3.07
CA SER A 48 -8.01 -8.66 2.51
C SER A 48 -8.25 -7.65 1.38
N THR A 49 -9.26 -7.92 0.55
CA THR A 49 -9.62 -7.06 -0.60
C THR A 49 -9.92 -5.61 -0.24
N ASP A 50 -10.53 -5.38 0.93
CA ASP A 50 -10.82 -4.03 1.42
C ASP A 50 -9.61 -3.34 2.07
N GLY A 51 -8.48 -4.05 2.19
CA GLY A 51 -7.29 -3.57 2.86
C GLY A 51 -7.42 -3.44 4.38
N LEU A 52 -8.50 -3.95 5.00
CA LEU A 52 -8.80 -3.69 6.41
C LEU A 52 -8.43 -4.84 7.35
N THR A 53 -8.12 -6.02 6.83
CA THR A 53 -7.74 -7.20 7.60
C THR A 53 -6.46 -7.82 7.04
N LEU A 54 -5.43 -7.94 7.87
CA LEU A 54 -4.18 -8.60 7.51
C LEU A 54 -4.06 -9.92 8.27
N TYR A 55 -3.93 -11.02 7.54
CA TYR A 55 -3.56 -12.33 8.07
C TYR A 55 -2.06 -12.55 7.92
N PHE A 56 -1.45 -13.23 8.89
CA PHE A 56 -0.02 -13.58 8.86
C PHE A 56 0.25 -14.75 9.79
N ILE A 57 1.47 -15.29 9.79
CA ILE A 57 1.89 -16.32 10.74
C ILE A 57 2.88 -15.78 11.76
N SER A 58 2.78 -16.26 12.99
CA SER A 58 3.71 -15.90 14.06
C SER A 58 3.82 -16.94 15.17
N ASP A 59 4.97 -16.99 15.83
CA ASP A 59 5.24 -17.74 17.07
C ASP A 59 5.05 -16.89 18.35
N LEU A 60 4.26 -15.82 18.25
CA LEU A 60 3.80 -15.00 19.36
C LEU A 60 3.23 -15.83 20.53
N PRO A 61 3.59 -15.51 21.80
CA PRO A 61 2.99 -16.13 22.97
C PRO A 61 1.48 -15.91 23.01
N GLY A 62 0.73 -16.99 23.29
CA GLY A 62 -0.73 -17.01 23.20
C GLY A 62 -1.25 -17.85 22.03
N GLY A 63 -0.36 -18.28 21.14
CA GLY A 63 -0.62 -19.34 20.16
C GLY A 63 -0.84 -20.72 20.79
N THR A 64 -1.31 -21.65 19.96
CA THR A 64 -1.56 -23.06 20.29
C THR A 64 -0.47 -24.01 19.79
N GLY A 65 0.41 -23.55 18.90
CA GLY A 65 1.42 -24.36 18.21
C GLY A 65 2.79 -23.69 18.13
N GLY A 66 3.48 -23.92 17.01
CA GLY A 66 4.74 -23.25 16.67
C GLY A 66 4.43 -21.91 16.02
N LEU A 67 4.45 -21.87 14.68
CA LEU A 67 3.86 -20.77 13.92
C LEU A 67 2.36 -20.99 13.80
N ASP A 68 1.56 -20.07 14.33
CA ASP A 68 0.11 -20.03 14.22
C ASP A 68 -0.35 -18.94 13.25
N ILE A 69 -1.59 -18.99 12.77
CA ILE A 69 -2.19 -17.92 11.98
C ILE A 69 -2.73 -16.83 12.93
N TRP A 70 -2.31 -15.60 12.70
CA TRP A 70 -2.75 -14.39 13.40
C TRP A 70 -3.44 -13.44 12.44
N MET A 71 -4.24 -12.53 12.98
CA MET A 71 -4.87 -11.47 12.21
C MET A 71 -4.85 -10.15 12.96
N THR A 72 -4.82 -9.05 12.22
CA THR A 72 -5.06 -7.70 12.73
C THR A 72 -6.06 -6.98 11.82
N THR A 73 -6.74 -5.98 12.37
CA THR A 73 -7.71 -5.14 11.66
C THR A 73 -7.37 -3.66 11.77
N ARG A 74 -7.91 -2.85 10.87
CA ARG A 74 -7.87 -1.38 10.95
C ARG A 74 -9.20 -0.81 10.46
N SER A 75 -9.55 0.39 10.90
CA SER A 75 -10.84 1.02 10.59
C SER A 75 -10.90 1.68 9.20
N SER A 76 -9.74 2.03 8.64
CA SER A 76 -9.54 2.51 7.27
C SER A 76 -8.13 2.15 6.79
N THR A 77 -7.85 2.32 5.50
CA THR A 77 -6.51 2.08 4.92
C THR A 77 -5.42 3.02 5.45
N ASP A 78 -5.80 4.15 6.06
CA ASP A 78 -4.89 5.12 6.67
C ASP A 78 -4.79 4.98 8.20
N ALA A 79 -5.64 4.15 8.80
CA ALA A 79 -5.63 3.92 10.23
C ALA A 79 -4.52 2.95 10.65
N ASP A 80 -4.00 3.15 11.86
CA ASP A 80 -3.09 2.19 12.49
C ASP A 80 -3.73 0.81 12.61
N TRP A 81 -2.92 -0.23 12.48
CA TRP A 81 -3.31 -1.60 12.78
C TRP A 81 -3.66 -1.75 14.26
N GLU A 82 -4.73 -2.48 14.57
CA GLU A 82 -5.06 -2.93 15.91
C GLU A 82 -4.11 -4.04 16.38
N LEU A 83 -4.14 -4.35 17.68
CA LEU A 83 -3.29 -5.42 18.22
C LEU A 83 -3.66 -6.76 17.57
N ALA A 84 -2.65 -7.46 17.05
CA ALA A 84 -2.85 -8.77 16.44
C ALA A 84 -3.44 -9.79 17.41
N VAL A 85 -4.36 -10.61 16.90
CA VAL A 85 -5.04 -11.67 17.63
C VAL A 85 -4.89 -13.00 16.93
N ASN A 86 -4.73 -14.06 17.72
CA ASN A 86 -4.70 -15.43 17.20
C ASN A 86 -6.10 -15.82 16.70
N ILE A 87 -6.21 -16.40 15.50
CA ILE A 87 -7.53 -16.75 14.93
C ILE A 87 -8.22 -17.94 15.62
N GLY A 88 -7.55 -18.57 16.60
CA GLY A 88 -8.13 -19.57 17.49
C GLY A 88 -8.34 -20.94 16.85
N GLN A 89 -9.04 -21.80 17.61
CA GLN A 89 -9.54 -23.09 17.13
C GLN A 89 -10.85 -22.89 16.34
N PRO A 90 -11.17 -23.78 15.37
CA PRO A 90 -10.37 -24.91 14.93
C PRO A 90 -9.18 -24.61 13.98
N PRO A 91 -8.98 -23.44 13.34
CA PRO A 91 -7.89 -23.25 12.37
C PRO A 91 -6.47 -23.44 12.92
N ASN A 92 -6.17 -22.87 14.09
CA ASN A 92 -4.90 -23.11 14.76
C ASN A 92 -4.99 -24.38 15.62
N SER A 93 -3.85 -24.99 15.97
CA SER A 93 -3.77 -26.16 16.87
C SER A 93 -2.31 -26.41 17.24
N GLN A 94 -1.97 -27.56 17.84
CA GLN A 94 -0.59 -27.91 18.22
C GLN A 94 0.41 -28.01 17.06
N TYR A 95 -0.04 -27.84 15.82
CA TYR A 95 0.76 -27.92 14.60
C TYR A 95 1.32 -26.54 14.23
N SER A 96 2.11 -26.47 13.16
CA SER A 96 2.62 -25.20 12.64
C SER A 96 2.08 -24.96 11.23
N TYR A 97 1.89 -23.69 10.90
CA TYR A 97 1.35 -23.26 9.61
C TYR A 97 2.34 -22.31 8.94
N TRP A 98 2.26 -22.23 7.62
CA TRP A 98 2.97 -21.26 6.81
C TRP A 98 2.00 -20.47 5.92
N GLU A 99 2.52 -19.44 5.25
CA GLU A 99 1.90 -18.46 4.35
C GLU A 99 0.38 -18.64 4.13
N PRO A 100 -0.45 -17.81 4.77
CA PRO A 100 -1.86 -17.68 4.46
C PRO A 100 -2.09 -16.96 3.11
N SER A 101 -3.26 -17.20 2.51
CA SER A 101 -3.76 -16.51 1.33
C SER A 101 -5.29 -16.44 1.38
N ILE A 102 -5.82 -15.24 1.66
CA ILE A 102 -7.26 -14.96 1.74
C ILE A 102 -7.87 -14.78 0.35
N SER A 103 -9.03 -15.39 0.11
CA SER A 103 -9.81 -15.18 -1.12
C SER A 103 -10.40 -13.77 -1.18
N SER A 104 -10.70 -13.29 -2.38
CA SER A 104 -11.18 -11.93 -2.61
C SER A 104 -12.51 -11.60 -1.93
N ASP A 105 -13.35 -12.60 -1.72
CA ASP A 105 -14.61 -12.50 -0.96
C ASP A 105 -14.42 -12.54 0.56
N GLY A 106 -13.19 -12.81 1.04
CA GLY A 106 -12.86 -12.96 2.45
C GLY A 106 -13.42 -14.23 3.09
N LEU A 107 -13.97 -15.17 2.33
CA LEU A 107 -14.70 -16.33 2.86
C LEU A 107 -13.88 -17.62 2.90
N THR A 108 -12.73 -17.66 2.23
CA THR A 108 -11.83 -18.82 2.22
C THR A 108 -10.40 -18.38 2.49
N LEU A 109 -9.77 -18.94 3.52
CA LEU A 109 -8.34 -18.77 3.77
C LEU A 109 -7.60 -20.06 3.41
N TYR A 110 -6.71 -19.98 2.41
CA TYR A 110 -5.75 -21.03 2.09
C TYR A 110 -4.48 -20.84 2.92
N PHE A 111 -3.82 -21.91 3.31
CA PHE A 111 -2.55 -21.84 4.04
C PHE A 111 -1.80 -23.16 3.92
N SER A 112 -0.53 -23.17 4.31
CA SER A 112 0.27 -24.39 4.31
C SER A 112 0.32 -25.02 5.69
N GLY A 113 0.17 -26.34 5.77
CA GLY A 113 0.47 -27.09 6.98
C GLY A 113 1.93 -27.53 7.00
N ALA A 114 2.67 -27.21 8.07
CA ALA A 114 4.06 -27.65 8.23
C ALA A 114 4.15 -29.18 8.39
N HIS A 115 5.30 -29.74 8.01
CA HIS A 115 5.60 -31.18 8.08
C HIS A 115 6.76 -31.48 9.06
N PRO A 116 6.82 -32.66 9.70
CA PRO A 116 7.88 -33.07 10.63
C PRO A 116 9.25 -33.02 9.97
N GLY A 117 10.19 -32.41 10.71
CA GLY A 117 11.60 -32.27 10.32
C GLY A 117 12.00 -30.85 9.94
N THR A 118 11.02 -29.98 9.65
CA THR A 118 11.20 -28.55 9.37
C THR A 118 10.15 -27.80 10.18
N TYR A 119 10.57 -27.21 11.31
CA TYR A 119 9.75 -26.40 12.21
C TYR A 119 8.27 -26.84 12.33
N GLY A 120 7.99 -27.99 12.94
CA GLY A 120 6.62 -28.36 13.30
C GLY A 120 6.30 -29.85 13.28
N THR A 121 5.06 -30.15 13.65
CA THR A 121 4.40 -31.45 13.61
C THR A 121 3.37 -31.47 12.45
N SER A 122 3.17 -32.59 11.76
CA SER A 122 2.23 -32.70 10.62
C SER A 122 0.78 -32.49 11.05
N LEU A 123 0.02 -31.73 10.27
CA LEU A 123 -1.44 -31.84 10.25
C LEU A 123 -1.87 -33.27 9.85
N PRO A 124 -2.68 -33.98 10.65
CA PRO A 124 -3.22 -35.28 10.29
C PRO A 124 -4.09 -35.19 9.03
N GLY A 125 -3.94 -36.17 8.13
CA GLY A 125 -4.68 -36.19 6.86
C GLY A 125 -3.94 -35.54 5.68
N GLY A 126 -2.70 -35.09 5.90
CA GLY A 126 -1.80 -34.67 4.82
C GLY A 126 -1.36 -35.82 3.91
N LEU A 127 -0.93 -35.47 2.69
CA LEU A 127 -0.54 -36.40 1.62
C LEU A 127 0.99 -36.55 1.49
N GLY A 128 1.76 -35.84 2.31
CA GLY A 128 3.21 -36.02 2.51
C GLY A 128 4.07 -34.90 1.88
N GLY A 129 5.40 -35.00 2.01
CA GLY A 129 6.35 -33.98 1.52
C GLY A 129 6.82 -33.04 2.63
N GLN A 130 7.14 -31.77 2.31
CA GLN A 130 7.46 -30.75 3.34
C GLN A 130 6.22 -29.98 3.83
N GLY A 131 5.05 -30.21 3.24
CA GLY A 131 3.79 -29.57 3.60
C GLY A 131 2.74 -29.73 2.51
N ASP A 132 1.49 -29.50 2.90
CA ASP A 132 0.29 -29.52 2.06
C ASP A 132 -0.46 -28.19 2.18
N ILE A 133 -1.22 -27.84 1.16
CA ILE A 133 -2.16 -26.71 1.22
C ILE A 133 -3.48 -27.19 1.83
N TRP A 134 -3.99 -26.38 2.76
CA TRP A 134 -5.27 -26.55 3.44
C TRP A 134 -6.10 -25.30 3.23
N MET A 135 -7.40 -25.41 3.47
CA MET A 135 -8.32 -24.29 3.48
C MET A 135 -9.26 -24.35 4.68
N ILE A 136 -9.69 -23.18 5.12
CA ILE A 136 -10.81 -22.97 6.05
C ILE A 136 -11.80 -22.02 5.39
N THR A 137 -13.07 -22.15 5.76
CA THR A 137 -14.18 -21.39 5.16
C THR A 137 -15.06 -20.76 6.23
N ARG A 138 -15.81 -19.73 5.87
CA ARG A 138 -16.85 -19.11 6.70
C ARG A 138 -18.01 -18.63 5.83
N GLU A 139 -19.20 -18.53 6.39
CA GLU A 139 -20.40 -18.11 5.63
C GLU A 139 -20.39 -16.59 5.36
N THR A 140 -19.99 -15.80 6.35
CA THR A 140 -19.78 -14.36 6.24
C THR A 140 -18.44 -13.95 6.86
N VAL A 141 -17.99 -12.73 6.57
CA VAL A 141 -16.74 -12.19 7.14
C VAL A 141 -16.76 -12.00 8.67
N HIS A 142 -17.91 -12.19 9.32
CA HIS A 142 -18.08 -12.09 10.76
C HIS A 142 -18.29 -13.45 11.45
N ASP A 143 -18.42 -14.53 10.68
CA ASP A 143 -18.60 -15.87 11.24
C ASP A 143 -17.26 -16.52 11.57
N ASP A 144 -17.33 -17.47 12.50
CA ASP A 144 -16.20 -18.32 12.86
C ASP A 144 -15.75 -19.17 11.67
N TRP A 145 -14.44 -19.43 11.62
CA TRP A 145 -13.86 -20.31 10.62
C TRP A 145 -14.25 -21.78 10.84
N SER A 146 -14.45 -22.49 9.73
CA SER A 146 -14.69 -23.94 9.71
C SER A 146 -13.47 -24.75 10.14
N GLU A 147 -13.69 -26.05 10.34
CA GLU A 147 -12.60 -27.03 10.37
C GLU A 147 -11.75 -26.96 9.09
N ARG A 148 -10.47 -27.33 9.23
CA ARG A 148 -9.51 -27.35 8.12
C ARG A 148 -9.83 -28.47 7.15
N VAL A 149 -9.76 -28.17 5.85
CA VAL A 149 -9.96 -29.11 4.75
C VAL A 149 -8.71 -29.17 3.89
N ASN A 150 -8.18 -30.37 3.64
CA ASN A 150 -7.08 -30.57 2.68
C ASN A 150 -7.62 -30.38 1.26
N ILE A 151 -6.94 -29.59 0.42
CA ILE A 151 -7.45 -29.25 -0.93
C ILE A 151 -7.36 -30.40 -1.96
N GLY A 152 -6.86 -31.57 -1.54
CA GLY A 152 -6.91 -32.81 -2.29
C GLY A 152 -5.62 -33.16 -3.07
N ALA A 153 -5.53 -34.43 -3.46
CA ALA A 153 -4.32 -35.02 -4.03
C ALA A 153 -3.90 -34.43 -5.38
N THR A 154 -4.82 -33.83 -6.14
CA THR A 154 -4.48 -33.23 -7.43
C THR A 154 -3.40 -32.14 -7.28
N VAL A 155 -3.52 -31.29 -6.26
CA VAL A 155 -2.53 -30.25 -5.95
C VAL A 155 -1.45 -30.78 -5.00
N ASN A 156 -1.87 -31.44 -3.91
CA ASN A 156 -1.01 -31.81 -2.79
C ASN A 156 -0.16 -33.08 -2.99
N SER A 157 -0.36 -33.87 -4.05
CA SER A 157 0.25 -35.22 -4.19
C SER A 157 1.78 -35.29 -4.09
N GLN A 158 2.51 -34.19 -4.30
CA GLN A 158 3.97 -34.19 -4.37
C GLN A 158 4.59 -32.88 -3.86
N HIS A 159 4.13 -32.38 -2.71
CA HIS A 159 4.49 -31.09 -2.12
C HIS A 159 3.78 -29.90 -2.76
N ALA A 160 3.01 -29.17 -1.94
CA ALA A 160 2.44 -27.89 -2.28
C ALA A 160 2.38 -27.04 -1.02
N ILE A 161 3.04 -25.88 -1.05
CA ILE A 161 3.07 -24.91 0.06
C ILE A 161 3.08 -23.48 -0.51
N HIS A 162 2.92 -22.51 0.38
CA HIS A 162 2.87 -21.08 0.10
C HIS A 162 1.88 -20.73 -1.02
N PRO A 163 0.56 -20.97 -0.77
CA PRO A 163 -0.48 -20.68 -1.73
C PRO A 163 -0.61 -19.18 -2.00
N SER A 164 -1.01 -18.83 -3.23
CA SER A 164 -1.57 -17.54 -3.60
C SER A 164 -2.75 -17.75 -4.53
N ILE A 165 -3.95 -17.42 -4.03
CA ILE A 165 -5.21 -17.53 -4.77
C ILE A 165 -5.44 -16.26 -5.60
N SER A 166 -5.76 -16.42 -6.88
CA SER A 166 -6.11 -15.28 -7.74
C SER A 166 -7.41 -14.60 -7.30
N PHE A 167 -7.58 -13.33 -7.66
CA PHE A 167 -8.74 -12.53 -7.27
C PHE A 167 -10.10 -13.12 -7.69
N ASP A 168 -10.17 -13.82 -8.81
CA ASP A 168 -11.39 -14.53 -9.24
C ASP A 168 -11.58 -15.89 -8.56
N GLY A 169 -10.61 -16.33 -7.76
CA GLY A 169 -10.59 -17.62 -7.10
C GLY A 169 -10.34 -18.80 -8.04
N LEU A 170 -9.95 -18.60 -9.30
CA LEU A 170 -9.88 -19.67 -10.31
C LEU A 170 -8.47 -20.21 -10.55
N SER A 171 -7.42 -19.52 -10.08
CA SER A 171 -6.03 -19.95 -10.21
C SER A 171 -5.34 -19.94 -8.84
N LEU A 172 -4.72 -21.06 -8.47
CA LEU A 172 -3.92 -21.18 -7.26
C LEU A 172 -2.46 -21.34 -7.65
N TYR A 173 -1.65 -20.32 -7.38
CA TYR A 173 -0.21 -20.37 -7.50
C TYR A 173 0.38 -20.92 -6.20
N PHE A 174 1.42 -21.73 -6.28
CA PHE A 174 2.04 -22.31 -5.08
C PHE A 174 3.45 -22.81 -5.37
N GLN A 175 4.24 -22.93 -4.30
CA GLN A 175 5.57 -23.52 -4.31
C GLN A 175 5.51 -25.05 -4.24
N THR A 176 6.40 -25.72 -4.99
CA THR A 176 6.56 -27.16 -5.00
C THR A 176 8.03 -27.58 -5.17
N HIS A 177 8.33 -28.84 -4.92
CA HIS A 177 9.63 -29.47 -5.20
C HIS A 177 9.33 -30.89 -5.67
N ARG A 178 8.76 -30.97 -6.87
CA ARG A 178 8.28 -32.22 -7.49
C ARG A 178 9.18 -32.61 -8.67
N PRO A 179 9.17 -33.89 -9.12
CA PRO A 179 9.87 -34.28 -10.34
C PRO A 179 9.48 -33.37 -11.51
N GLY A 180 10.49 -32.86 -12.21
CA GLY A 180 10.32 -31.80 -13.22
C GLY A 180 10.75 -30.41 -12.75
N SER A 181 10.94 -30.24 -11.43
CA SER A 181 11.51 -29.02 -10.87
C SER A 181 12.93 -28.75 -11.40
N ILE A 182 13.28 -27.47 -11.57
CA ILE A 182 14.56 -27.02 -12.11
C ILE A 182 15.61 -27.02 -10.99
N GLY A 183 16.66 -27.84 -11.17
CA GLY A 183 17.72 -27.94 -10.18
C GLY A 183 17.31 -28.76 -8.95
N ALA A 184 17.81 -28.37 -7.79
CA ALA A 184 17.56 -29.07 -6.51
C ALA A 184 16.69 -28.23 -5.55
N HIS A 185 16.03 -27.21 -6.07
CA HIS A 185 15.29 -26.22 -5.30
C HIS A 185 13.81 -26.20 -5.70
N CYS A 186 13.00 -25.51 -4.90
CA CYS A 186 11.56 -25.40 -5.11
C CYS A 186 11.22 -24.45 -6.27
N ASP A 187 10.12 -24.72 -6.96
CA ASP A 187 9.59 -23.96 -8.09
C ASP A 187 8.13 -23.56 -7.85
N ILE A 188 7.62 -22.65 -8.68
CA ILE A 188 6.25 -22.18 -8.70
C ILE A 188 5.44 -22.91 -9.76
N MET A 189 4.27 -23.40 -9.36
CA MET A 189 3.25 -23.96 -10.23
C MET A 189 1.93 -23.21 -10.09
N VAL A 190 1.04 -23.40 -11.07
CA VAL A 190 -0.34 -22.93 -11.01
C VAL A 190 -1.30 -24.10 -11.25
N ALA A 191 -2.33 -24.20 -10.43
CA ALA A 191 -3.49 -25.07 -10.65
C ALA A 191 -4.73 -24.22 -10.94
N THR A 192 -5.56 -24.63 -11.90
CA THR A 192 -6.77 -23.89 -12.28
C THR A 192 -8.04 -24.67 -12.04
N ARG A 193 -9.17 -23.98 -11.95
CA ARG A 193 -10.52 -24.55 -11.89
C ARG A 193 -11.51 -23.71 -12.68
N GLU A 194 -12.59 -24.33 -13.13
CA GLU A 194 -13.63 -23.66 -13.93
C GLU A 194 -14.52 -22.74 -13.08
N THR A 195 -14.79 -23.13 -11.82
CA THR A 195 -15.61 -22.35 -10.89
C THR A 195 -15.06 -22.47 -9.47
N THR A 196 -15.48 -21.56 -8.58
CA THR A 196 -15.06 -21.58 -7.17
C THR A 196 -15.60 -22.75 -6.34
N PHE A 197 -16.55 -23.52 -6.88
CA PHE A 197 -17.10 -24.72 -6.24
C PHE A 197 -16.42 -26.03 -6.68
N GLU A 198 -15.68 -25.98 -7.79
CA GLU A 198 -14.96 -27.14 -8.33
C GLU A 198 -13.60 -27.30 -7.64
N SER A 199 -13.07 -28.52 -7.69
CA SER A 199 -11.69 -28.79 -7.27
C SER A 199 -10.69 -28.26 -8.29
N PHE A 200 -9.48 -27.90 -7.83
CA PHE A 200 -8.39 -27.55 -8.73
C PHE A 200 -7.96 -28.74 -9.59
N GLY A 201 -7.70 -28.45 -10.86
CA GLY A 201 -7.14 -29.37 -11.84
C GLY A 201 -5.65 -29.64 -11.62
N ALA A 202 -5.06 -30.44 -12.52
CA ALA A 202 -3.65 -30.78 -12.44
C ALA A 202 -2.78 -29.51 -12.63
N PRO A 203 -1.82 -29.23 -11.73
CA PRO A 203 -1.00 -28.05 -11.84
C PRO A 203 0.03 -28.15 -12.97
N VAL A 204 0.41 -27.00 -13.52
CA VAL A 204 1.52 -26.85 -14.47
C VAL A 204 2.59 -25.91 -13.92
N PHE A 205 3.84 -26.09 -14.33
CA PHE A 205 4.91 -25.16 -13.97
C PHE A 205 4.65 -23.80 -14.62
N VAL A 206 4.89 -22.73 -13.86
CA VAL A 206 4.83 -21.37 -14.41
C VAL A 206 6.09 -21.16 -15.24
N GLU A 207 5.94 -21.14 -16.57
CA GLU A 207 7.08 -20.93 -17.48
C GLU A 207 7.69 -19.54 -17.30
N ASN A 208 8.99 -19.41 -17.61
CA ASN A 208 9.80 -18.19 -17.48
C ASN A 208 9.99 -17.61 -16.07
N VAL A 209 9.28 -18.14 -15.05
CA VAL A 209 9.43 -17.73 -13.65
C VAL A 209 10.45 -18.58 -12.90
N ASN A 210 10.49 -19.89 -13.18
CA ASN A 210 11.30 -20.84 -12.42
C ASN A 210 12.80 -20.79 -12.77
N SER A 211 13.64 -21.07 -11.77
CA SER A 211 15.10 -20.93 -11.84
C SER A 211 15.82 -22.07 -11.12
N SER A 212 17.10 -22.27 -11.43
CA SER A 212 17.90 -23.32 -10.79
C SER A 212 18.27 -23.05 -9.32
N THR A 213 18.01 -21.84 -8.80
CA THR A 213 18.32 -21.47 -7.40
C THR A 213 17.10 -21.58 -6.48
N GLY A 214 15.90 -21.58 -7.04
CA GLY A 214 14.64 -21.76 -6.32
C GLY A 214 13.80 -20.49 -6.23
N ASP A 215 12.50 -20.66 -6.47
CA ASP A 215 11.49 -19.61 -6.57
C ASP A 215 10.31 -19.94 -5.64
N TRP A 216 10.09 -19.07 -4.67
CA TRP A 216 9.35 -19.33 -3.44
C TRP A 216 8.28 -18.26 -3.23
N THR A 217 7.30 -18.57 -2.39
CA THR A 217 6.27 -17.63 -1.88
C THR A 217 5.70 -16.71 -2.96
N PRO A 218 4.96 -17.27 -3.95
CA PRO A 218 4.32 -16.49 -5.00
C PRO A 218 3.20 -15.61 -4.45
N ASP A 219 2.96 -14.48 -5.11
CA ASP A 219 1.80 -13.60 -4.96
C ASP A 219 1.34 -13.10 -6.33
N ILE A 220 0.15 -13.51 -6.76
CA ILE A 220 -0.44 -13.04 -8.01
C ILE A 220 -1.27 -11.78 -7.75
N SER A 221 -0.97 -10.71 -8.49
CA SER A 221 -1.73 -9.45 -8.42
C SER A 221 -3.20 -9.65 -8.76
N ASN A 222 -4.05 -8.71 -8.33
CA ASN A 222 -5.50 -8.84 -8.47
C ASN A 222 -6.01 -8.89 -9.92
N ASP A 223 -5.43 -8.08 -10.79
CA ASP A 223 -5.66 -8.12 -12.24
C ASP A 223 -5.03 -9.36 -12.90
N GLY A 224 -4.20 -10.09 -12.15
CA GLY A 224 -3.46 -11.25 -12.57
C GLY A 224 -2.32 -10.94 -13.53
N ARG A 225 -1.79 -9.71 -13.60
CA ARG A 225 -0.75 -9.35 -14.58
C ARG A 225 0.67 -9.37 -14.03
N ILE A 226 0.83 -9.29 -12.71
CA ILE A 226 2.13 -9.34 -12.05
C ILE A 226 2.15 -10.51 -11.08
N LEU A 227 3.16 -11.37 -11.20
CA LEU A 227 3.49 -12.36 -10.19
C LEU A 227 4.70 -11.86 -9.41
N PHE A 228 4.51 -11.48 -8.15
CA PHE A 228 5.60 -11.27 -7.21
C PHE A 228 6.04 -12.61 -6.62
N PHE A 229 7.32 -12.79 -6.39
CA PHE A 229 7.85 -14.02 -5.78
C PHE A 229 9.23 -13.79 -5.17
N SER A 230 9.61 -14.67 -4.26
CA SER A 230 10.95 -14.66 -3.64
C SER A 230 11.89 -15.59 -4.40
N ARG A 231 13.14 -15.20 -4.61
CA ARG A 231 14.16 -16.03 -5.25
C ARG A 231 15.40 -16.11 -4.38
N ILE A 232 15.98 -17.32 -4.27
CA ILE A 232 17.27 -17.51 -3.59
C ILE A 232 18.38 -16.93 -4.46
N VAL A 233 19.15 -15.99 -3.89
CA VAL A 233 20.26 -15.31 -4.59
C VAL A 233 21.62 -15.80 -4.08
N VAL A 234 21.71 -16.13 -2.79
CA VAL A 234 22.88 -16.81 -2.21
C VAL A 234 22.37 -18.06 -1.53
N ALA A 235 22.88 -19.21 -1.97
CA ALA A 235 22.47 -20.52 -1.45
C ALA A 235 22.49 -20.54 0.08
N GLY A 236 21.29 -20.58 0.68
CA GLY A 236 21.07 -20.79 2.11
C GLY A 236 20.93 -19.57 3.02
N SER A 237 20.89 -18.32 2.54
CA SER A 237 20.75 -17.17 3.47
C SER A 237 20.17 -15.86 2.94
N VAL A 238 19.98 -15.68 1.63
CA VAL A 238 19.43 -14.42 1.07
C VAL A 238 18.39 -14.73 0.01
N THR A 239 17.18 -14.25 0.26
CA THR A 239 16.10 -14.14 -0.73
C THR A 239 15.94 -12.68 -1.13
N ASP A 240 15.70 -12.47 -2.41
CA ASP A 240 15.26 -11.20 -2.97
C ASP A 240 13.86 -11.39 -3.58
N ILE A 241 13.05 -10.34 -3.58
CA ILE A 241 11.74 -10.33 -4.23
C ILE A 241 11.90 -9.88 -5.68
N TRP A 242 11.25 -10.62 -6.57
CA TRP A 242 11.19 -10.40 -8.02
C TRP A 242 9.74 -10.26 -8.45
N ALA A 243 9.54 -9.64 -9.61
CA ALA A 243 8.26 -9.54 -10.30
C ALA A 243 8.40 -10.13 -11.71
N ALA A 244 7.39 -10.88 -12.15
CA ALA A 244 7.22 -11.29 -13.53
C ALA A 244 5.93 -10.66 -14.07
N THR A 245 5.99 -10.01 -15.22
CA THR A 245 4.82 -9.32 -15.80
C THR A 245 4.27 -10.08 -17.00
N ARG A 246 2.98 -9.89 -17.29
CA ARG A 246 2.35 -10.38 -18.53
C ARG A 246 1.32 -9.38 -19.05
N LYS A 247 1.13 -9.37 -20.37
CA LYS A 247 0.18 -8.47 -21.03
C LYS A 247 -1.28 -8.74 -20.69
N THR A 248 -1.65 -10.01 -20.51
CA THR A 248 -3.05 -10.40 -20.29
C THR A 248 -3.13 -11.47 -19.23
N LYS A 249 -4.18 -11.42 -18.41
CA LYS A 249 -4.50 -12.50 -17.46
C LYS A 249 -4.58 -13.84 -18.20
N GLY A 250 -3.95 -14.86 -17.62
CA GLY A 250 -3.82 -16.20 -18.21
C GLY A 250 -2.75 -16.33 -19.31
N GLY A 251 -2.14 -15.25 -19.76
CA GLY A 251 -1.00 -15.30 -20.70
C GLY A 251 0.31 -15.72 -20.03
N ASP A 252 1.34 -15.93 -20.84
CA ASP A 252 2.68 -16.28 -20.37
C ASP A 252 3.35 -15.08 -19.68
N PHE A 253 4.09 -15.36 -18.61
CA PHE A 253 4.94 -14.36 -17.99
C PHE A 253 6.16 -14.07 -18.86
N GLY A 254 6.45 -12.77 -19.00
CA GLY A 254 7.54 -12.21 -19.79
C GLY A 254 8.78 -11.93 -18.95
N GLU A 255 9.23 -10.68 -18.96
CA GLU A 255 10.48 -10.28 -18.32
C GLU A 255 10.41 -10.39 -16.79
N LEU A 256 11.54 -10.79 -16.19
CA LEU A 256 11.71 -10.86 -14.75
C LEU A 256 12.48 -9.63 -14.26
N THR A 257 11.88 -8.90 -13.33
CA THR A 257 12.48 -7.71 -12.72
C THR A 257 12.78 -7.99 -11.26
N LYS A 258 14.03 -7.85 -10.85
CA LYS A 258 14.38 -7.81 -9.43
C LYS A 258 13.89 -6.49 -8.85
N LEU A 259 13.12 -6.53 -7.76
CA LEU A 259 12.60 -5.31 -7.13
C LEU A 259 13.71 -4.41 -6.57
N PRO A 260 13.49 -3.08 -6.49
CA PRO A 260 14.54 -2.12 -6.16
C PRO A 260 14.93 -2.16 -4.67
N PRO A 261 15.96 -1.41 -4.24
CA PRO A 261 16.49 -1.44 -2.87
C PRO A 261 15.48 -1.11 -1.76
N GLN A 262 14.40 -0.40 -2.06
CA GLN A 262 13.28 -0.18 -1.14
C GLN A 262 12.68 -1.52 -0.66
N VAL A 263 12.66 -2.53 -1.54
CA VAL A 263 12.20 -3.89 -1.24
C VAL A 263 13.36 -4.83 -0.94
N ASN A 264 14.46 -4.75 -1.70
CA ASN A 264 15.58 -5.68 -1.59
C ASN A 264 16.81 -5.04 -0.92
N VAL A 265 16.88 -5.13 0.41
CA VAL A 265 18.05 -4.65 1.15
C VAL A 265 19.19 -5.67 1.04
N PRO A 266 20.41 -5.26 0.61
CA PRO A 266 21.54 -6.17 0.50
C PRO A 266 21.87 -6.90 1.82
N SER A 267 22.18 -8.19 1.72
CA SER A 267 22.51 -9.06 2.87
C SER A 267 21.41 -9.22 3.92
N ARG A 268 20.17 -8.85 3.58
CA ARG A 268 18.97 -9.08 4.38
C ARG A 268 18.08 -10.11 3.70
N LEU A 269 17.21 -10.73 4.49
CA LEU A 269 16.11 -11.54 3.96
C LEU A 269 15.02 -10.59 3.49
N ASN A 270 14.52 -10.83 2.28
CA ASN A 270 13.33 -10.18 1.73
C ASN A 270 12.51 -11.27 1.05
N PHE A 271 11.31 -11.54 1.54
CA PHE A 271 10.48 -12.64 1.03
C PHE A 271 9.01 -12.50 1.38
N SER A 272 8.20 -13.44 0.91
CA SER A 272 6.74 -13.52 1.10
C SER A 272 6.06 -12.20 0.74
N PRO A 273 6.19 -11.75 -0.53
CA PRO A 273 5.44 -10.61 -1.02
C PRO A 273 3.93 -10.88 -0.92
N ASN A 274 3.15 -9.83 -0.69
CA ASN A 274 1.71 -9.84 -0.86
C ASN A 274 1.24 -8.43 -1.26
N SER A 275 0.66 -8.31 -2.45
CA SER A 275 0.15 -7.05 -2.98
C SER A 275 -1.27 -6.76 -2.51
N SER A 276 -1.56 -5.48 -2.26
CA SER A 276 -2.92 -5.02 -1.96
C SER A 276 -3.82 -5.13 -3.18
N ALA A 277 -5.12 -5.18 -2.91
CA ALA A 277 -6.10 -5.47 -3.95
C ALA A 277 -6.24 -4.38 -5.02
N ASP A 278 -5.95 -3.15 -4.65
CA ASP A 278 -5.85 -1.96 -5.51
C ASP A 278 -4.45 -1.77 -6.11
N GLY A 279 -3.53 -2.71 -5.85
CA GLY A 279 -2.16 -2.68 -6.36
C GLY A 279 -1.30 -1.56 -5.79
N SER A 280 -1.78 -0.77 -4.83
CA SER A 280 -1.10 0.43 -4.32
C SER A 280 -0.05 0.14 -3.26
N THR A 281 -0.02 -1.07 -2.69
CA THR A 281 0.87 -1.44 -1.58
C THR A 281 1.42 -2.85 -1.77
N LEU A 282 2.73 -3.02 -1.56
CA LEU A 282 3.37 -4.33 -1.41
C LEU A 282 3.70 -4.57 0.07
N TYR A 283 3.07 -5.57 0.68
CA TYR A 283 3.49 -6.14 1.95
C TYR A 283 4.58 -7.18 1.71
N PHE A 284 5.56 -7.27 2.61
CA PHE A 284 6.61 -8.27 2.51
C PHE A 284 7.31 -8.47 3.86
N VAL A 285 8.06 -9.55 3.96
CA VAL A 285 8.85 -9.89 5.15
C VAL A 285 10.28 -9.40 4.97
N SER A 286 10.86 -8.78 6.00
CA SER A 286 12.28 -8.42 5.99
C SER A 286 12.90 -8.35 7.39
N ASN A 287 14.16 -8.77 7.50
CA ASN A 287 14.99 -8.61 8.71
C ASN A 287 15.91 -7.37 8.65
N ARG A 288 15.47 -6.35 7.87
CA ARG A 288 16.17 -5.07 7.73
C ARG A 288 16.20 -4.27 9.05
N PRO A 289 17.16 -3.35 9.24
CA PRO A 289 17.18 -2.46 10.39
C PRO A 289 15.88 -1.64 10.53
N GLY A 290 15.46 -1.39 11.76
CA GLY A 290 14.20 -0.69 12.07
C GLY A 290 13.03 -1.62 12.43
N GLY A 291 13.22 -2.93 12.32
CA GLY A 291 12.31 -3.96 12.81
C GLY A 291 12.35 -4.16 14.33
N LEU A 292 11.40 -4.93 14.85
CA LEU A 292 11.25 -5.22 16.29
C LEU A 292 11.81 -6.59 16.69
N GLY A 293 12.08 -7.48 15.72
CA GLY A 293 12.38 -8.89 15.96
C GLY A 293 13.27 -9.55 14.91
N GLY A 294 13.00 -10.83 14.65
CA GLY A 294 13.71 -11.65 13.66
C GLY A 294 13.33 -11.22 12.25
N ASN A 295 12.26 -11.83 11.73
CA ASN A 295 11.57 -11.36 10.54
C ASN A 295 10.37 -10.50 10.95
N ASP A 296 10.28 -9.29 10.37
CA ASP A 296 9.19 -8.35 10.57
C ASP A 296 8.40 -8.18 9.26
N LEU A 297 7.13 -7.79 9.37
CA LEU A 297 6.31 -7.35 8.24
C LEU A 297 6.56 -5.87 7.94
N TRP A 298 6.77 -5.59 6.66
CA TRP A 298 6.96 -4.27 6.09
C TRP A 298 5.95 -4.05 4.97
N GLN A 299 5.66 -2.79 4.71
CA GLN A 299 4.91 -2.37 3.53
C GLN A 299 5.70 -1.31 2.75
N VAL A 300 5.43 -1.20 1.45
CA VAL A 300 5.92 -0.12 0.61
C VAL A 300 4.81 0.27 -0.37
N SER A 301 4.67 1.55 -0.67
CA SER A 301 3.75 2.01 -1.72
C SER A 301 4.25 1.56 -3.09
N ILE A 302 3.31 1.27 -3.98
CA ILE A 302 3.52 1.08 -5.41
C ILE A 302 2.84 2.28 -6.09
N GLU A 303 3.62 3.09 -6.77
CA GLU A 303 3.21 4.43 -7.21
C GLU A 303 3.27 4.52 -8.74
N PRO A 304 2.22 4.99 -9.43
CA PRO A 304 2.28 5.21 -10.86
C PRO A 304 3.26 6.34 -11.19
N VAL A 305 3.95 6.23 -12.33
CA VAL A 305 4.76 7.34 -12.86
C VAL A 305 3.84 8.32 -13.59
N VAL A 306 3.60 9.47 -12.97
CA VAL A 306 2.63 10.48 -13.46
C VAL A 306 3.25 11.62 -14.27
N ASP A 307 4.57 11.82 -14.16
CA ASP A 307 5.35 12.69 -15.06
C ASP A 307 5.69 11.86 -16.31
N LEU A 308 4.77 11.87 -17.27
CA LEU A 308 4.79 11.00 -18.44
C LEU A 308 5.81 11.48 -19.48
N ASN A 309 6.13 12.78 -19.47
CA ASN A 309 7.11 13.37 -20.38
C ASN A 309 8.53 13.43 -19.77
N GLY A 310 8.67 13.30 -18.46
CA GLY A 310 9.93 13.27 -17.72
C GLY A 310 10.59 14.63 -17.50
N ASP A 311 9.84 15.73 -17.54
CA ASP A 311 10.36 17.10 -17.36
C ASP A 311 10.43 17.55 -15.89
N GLY A 312 9.93 16.71 -14.98
CA GLY A 312 9.89 16.92 -13.55
C GLY A 312 8.66 17.67 -13.04
N ILE A 313 7.67 17.95 -13.90
CA ILE A 313 6.44 18.67 -13.57
C ILE A 313 5.26 17.90 -14.16
N VAL A 314 4.24 17.63 -13.35
CA VAL A 314 2.99 17.04 -13.87
C VAL A 314 2.04 18.16 -14.29
N ASP A 315 1.76 18.28 -15.58
CA ASP A 315 0.94 19.35 -16.14
C ASP A 315 0.09 18.95 -17.37
N GLY A 316 -0.36 19.95 -18.15
CA GLY A 316 -1.18 19.72 -19.34
C GLY A 316 -0.46 18.97 -20.48
N ALA A 317 0.87 18.91 -20.46
CA ALA A 317 1.67 18.11 -21.39
C ALA A 317 1.50 16.61 -21.10
N ASP A 318 1.50 16.19 -19.84
CA ASP A 318 1.23 14.79 -19.46
C ASP A 318 -0.20 14.39 -19.79
N LEU A 319 -1.15 15.29 -19.54
CA LEU A 319 -2.55 15.08 -19.94
C LEU A 319 -2.68 14.87 -21.46
N SER A 320 -1.88 15.59 -22.25
CA SER A 320 -1.88 15.46 -23.70
C SER A 320 -1.36 14.08 -24.16
N ILE A 321 -0.40 13.49 -23.43
CA ILE A 321 0.10 12.13 -23.70
C ILE A 321 -1.02 11.10 -23.55
N ILE A 322 -1.79 11.16 -22.46
CA ILE A 322 -2.95 10.26 -22.25
C ILE A 322 -3.95 10.41 -23.41
N ALA A 323 -4.28 11.65 -23.81
CA ALA A 323 -5.21 11.90 -24.90
C ALA A 323 -4.71 11.38 -26.26
N ASP A 324 -3.42 11.53 -26.55
CA ASP A 324 -2.81 11.08 -27.81
C ASP A 324 -2.77 9.55 -27.92
N HIS A 325 -2.70 8.85 -26.79
CA HIS A 325 -2.56 7.40 -26.69
C HIS A 325 -3.88 6.69 -26.35
N TRP A 326 -5.00 7.41 -26.34
CA TRP A 326 -6.31 6.90 -25.94
C TRP A 326 -6.73 5.63 -26.71
N GLY A 327 -7.04 4.57 -25.96
CA GLY A 327 -7.44 3.27 -26.48
C GLY A 327 -6.29 2.38 -26.97
N MET A 328 -5.04 2.72 -26.66
CA MET A 328 -3.85 1.95 -27.03
C MET A 328 -3.30 1.14 -25.84
N ASP A 329 -2.67 0.01 -26.12
CA ASP A 329 -1.82 -0.74 -25.17
C ASP A 329 -0.43 -0.07 -25.15
N ASP A 330 -0.28 0.98 -24.33
CA ASP A 330 0.96 1.74 -24.20
C ASP A 330 1.36 1.96 -22.74
N SER A 331 2.36 1.20 -22.30
CA SER A 331 2.87 1.23 -20.92
C SER A 331 3.47 2.58 -20.50
N LEU A 332 3.70 3.51 -21.44
CA LEU A 332 4.13 4.86 -21.09
C LEU A 332 3.10 5.60 -20.25
N CYS A 333 1.81 5.41 -20.54
CA CYS A 333 0.72 6.18 -19.94
C CYS A 333 -0.51 5.34 -19.56
N ASP A 334 -0.36 4.01 -19.59
CA ASP A 334 -1.25 3.03 -18.96
C ASP A 334 -0.81 2.87 -17.50
N ILE A 335 -1.34 3.75 -16.66
CA ILE A 335 -0.96 3.99 -15.26
C ILE A 335 -2.11 3.77 -14.28
N GLY A 336 -3.26 3.29 -14.76
CA GLY A 336 -4.47 3.03 -13.99
C GLY A 336 -5.28 1.84 -14.51
N PRO A 337 -6.22 1.31 -13.72
CA PRO A 337 -6.49 1.66 -12.33
C PRO A 337 -5.43 1.16 -11.34
N MET A 338 -4.61 0.17 -11.72
CA MET A 338 -3.42 -0.24 -10.96
C MET A 338 -2.24 0.67 -11.32
N PRO A 339 -1.23 0.85 -10.45
CA PRO A 339 -0.05 1.65 -10.77
C PRO A 339 0.69 1.25 -12.05
N TRP A 340 0.53 0.00 -12.50
CA TRP A 340 1.12 -0.56 -13.71
C TRP A 340 0.13 -0.70 -14.88
N GLY A 341 -1.04 -0.08 -14.79
CA GLY A 341 -2.04 -0.09 -15.85
C GLY A 341 -2.86 -1.37 -15.97
N ASP A 342 -3.85 -1.36 -16.87
CA ASP A 342 -4.66 -2.52 -17.24
C ASP A 342 -4.58 -2.88 -18.73
N GLY A 343 -3.54 -2.43 -19.42
CA GLY A 343 -3.21 -2.74 -20.81
C GLY A 343 -3.96 -1.90 -21.83
N ILE A 344 -4.66 -0.86 -21.40
CA ILE A 344 -5.34 0.07 -22.29
C ILE A 344 -5.40 1.46 -21.66
N VAL A 345 -4.90 2.45 -22.40
CA VAL A 345 -5.03 3.85 -22.00
C VAL A 345 -6.49 4.29 -22.11
N ASP A 346 -7.14 4.53 -20.99
CA ASP A 346 -8.53 4.92 -20.89
C ASP A 346 -8.81 5.93 -19.75
N VAL A 347 -10.05 5.96 -19.26
CA VAL A 347 -10.49 6.88 -18.22
C VAL A 347 -9.88 6.60 -16.85
N HIS A 348 -9.43 5.37 -16.59
CA HIS A 348 -8.78 5.01 -15.34
C HIS A 348 -7.40 5.65 -15.24
N ASP A 349 -6.62 5.69 -16.32
CA ASP A 349 -5.33 6.38 -16.39
C ASP A 349 -5.49 7.88 -16.21
N LEU A 350 -6.47 8.45 -16.93
CA LEU A 350 -6.80 9.87 -16.79
C LEU A 350 -7.19 10.20 -15.35
N LYS A 351 -7.93 9.31 -14.68
CA LYS A 351 -8.30 9.50 -13.28
C LYS A 351 -7.07 9.53 -12.37
N VAL A 352 -6.12 8.62 -12.55
CA VAL A 352 -4.87 8.60 -11.77
C VAL A 352 -4.11 9.92 -11.94
N LEU A 353 -3.92 10.39 -13.18
CA LEU A 353 -3.23 11.65 -13.45
C LEU A 353 -3.96 12.87 -12.83
N VAL A 354 -5.28 12.94 -12.98
CA VAL A 354 -6.10 14.04 -12.43
C VAL A 354 -6.14 14.02 -10.91
N ASP A 355 -6.27 12.85 -10.28
CA ASP A 355 -6.23 12.72 -8.83
C ASP A 355 -4.87 13.19 -8.28
N TYR A 356 -3.77 12.87 -8.98
CA TYR A 356 -2.44 13.35 -8.62
C TYR A 356 -2.34 14.88 -8.73
N LEU A 357 -2.80 15.48 -9.84
CA LEU A 357 -2.84 16.94 -10.01
C LEU A 357 -3.64 17.63 -8.89
N LEU A 358 -4.79 17.07 -8.53
CA LEU A 358 -5.61 17.58 -7.43
C LEU A 358 -4.93 17.40 -6.06
N SER A 359 -4.10 16.37 -5.88
CA SER A 359 -3.37 16.15 -4.63
C SER A 359 -2.23 17.16 -4.43
N ILE A 360 -1.55 17.60 -5.49
CA ILE A 360 -0.54 18.67 -5.40
C ILE A 360 -1.19 20.00 -5.03
N GLU A 361 -2.41 20.27 -5.49
CA GLU A 361 -3.16 21.47 -5.11
C GLU A 361 -3.61 21.49 -3.63
N THR A 362 -3.32 20.45 -2.83
CA THR A 362 -3.83 20.29 -1.46
C THR A 362 -2.80 20.38 -0.34
N GLU A 363 -1.59 20.91 -0.57
CA GLU A 363 -0.69 21.17 0.56
C GLU A 363 -1.29 22.26 1.47
N GLU A 364 -1.71 21.83 2.67
CA GLU A 364 -2.35 22.67 3.67
C GLU A 364 -1.31 23.30 4.61
N ILE A 365 -1.20 24.63 4.57
CA ILE A 365 -0.40 25.39 5.52
C ILE A 365 -1.29 25.76 6.70
N ASN A 366 -1.00 25.19 7.87
CA ASN A 366 -1.80 25.33 9.07
C ASN A 366 -1.26 26.45 9.97
N VAL A 367 -2.14 27.37 10.37
CA VAL A 367 -1.85 28.45 11.32
C VAL A 367 -2.91 28.49 12.42
N ASN A 368 -2.55 29.05 13.56
CA ASN A 368 -3.41 29.17 14.72
C ASN A 368 -3.19 30.50 15.46
N ILE A 369 -3.81 30.67 16.63
CA ILE A 369 -3.73 31.91 17.41
C ILE A 369 -2.29 32.32 17.80
N GLU A 370 -1.35 31.38 17.86
CA GLU A 370 0.07 31.67 18.14
C GLU A 370 0.77 32.41 16.99
N ASP A 371 0.21 32.37 15.77
CA ASP A 371 0.73 33.03 14.58
C ASP A 371 0.24 34.49 14.42
N GLU A 372 -0.48 35.00 15.41
CA GLU A 372 -1.05 36.35 15.40
C GLU A 372 0.01 37.44 15.15
N GLY A 373 -0.27 38.30 14.16
CA GLY A 373 0.63 39.37 13.71
C GLY A 373 1.83 38.89 12.90
N GLY A 374 1.93 37.58 12.64
CA GLY A 374 3.02 36.95 11.90
C GLY A 374 2.93 37.11 10.37
N GLN A 375 3.71 36.30 9.68
CA GLN A 375 3.70 36.16 8.23
C GLN A 375 3.69 34.69 7.84
N VAL A 376 2.89 34.35 6.83
CA VAL A 376 2.90 33.05 6.13
C VAL A 376 3.23 33.27 4.66
N GLU A 377 4.00 32.36 4.09
CA GLU A 377 4.31 32.31 2.67
C GLU A 377 3.59 31.12 2.05
N LEU A 378 2.95 31.34 0.90
CA LEU A 378 2.19 30.35 0.15
C LEU A 378 2.61 30.38 -1.32
N GLU A 379 2.50 29.25 -1.99
CA GLU A 379 2.50 29.17 -3.46
C GLU A 379 1.05 29.26 -3.98
N GLN A 380 0.86 29.78 -5.20
CA GLN A 380 -0.46 29.83 -5.81
C GLN A 380 -1.09 28.43 -5.87
N GLY A 381 -2.33 28.29 -5.38
CA GLY A 381 -3.04 27.01 -5.30
C GLY A 381 -3.05 26.37 -3.90
N GLN A 382 -2.06 26.66 -3.05
CA GLN A 382 -2.00 26.12 -1.69
C GLN A 382 -3.18 26.57 -0.82
N ILE A 383 -3.48 25.77 0.20
CA ILE A 383 -4.60 26.01 1.12
C ILE A 383 -4.05 26.49 2.46
N LEU A 384 -4.41 27.71 2.86
CA LEU A 384 -4.18 28.20 4.22
C LEU A 384 -5.31 27.77 5.13
N VAL A 385 -4.99 27.06 6.21
CA VAL A 385 -5.94 26.58 7.21
C VAL A 385 -5.73 27.35 8.51
N VAL A 386 -6.72 28.15 8.92
CA VAL A 386 -6.68 28.97 10.13
C VAL A 386 -7.56 28.35 11.19
N THR A 387 -6.98 27.90 12.30
CA THR A 387 -7.69 27.26 13.42
C THR A 387 -7.70 28.17 14.64
N LEU A 388 -8.88 28.68 15.02
CA LEU A 388 -9.05 29.61 16.14
C LEU A 388 -10.00 29.04 17.19
N GLU A 389 -9.71 29.27 18.48
CA GLU A 389 -10.63 28.87 19.55
C GLU A 389 -11.98 29.59 19.41
N SER A 390 -13.07 28.84 19.58
CA SER A 390 -14.44 29.38 19.54
C SER A 390 -15.35 28.66 20.53
N ASN A 391 -16.40 29.36 20.96
CA ASN A 391 -17.52 28.76 21.68
C ASN A 391 -18.86 29.26 21.11
N PRO A 392 -19.44 28.51 20.15
CA PRO A 392 -20.67 28.89 19.46
C PRO A 392 -21.86 29.13 20.41
N THR A 393 -21.87 28.51 21.60
CA THR A 393 -22.97 28.69 22.57
C THR A 393 -23.00 30.05 23.24
N THR A 394 -21.93 30.83 23.12
CA THR A 394 -21.86 32.21 23.64
C THR A 394 -22.43 33.25 22.68
N GLY A 395 -22.73 32.82 21.46
CA GLY A 395 -23.19 33.67 20.36
C GLY A 395 -22.09 34.40 19.59
N TYR A 396 -20.83 34.27 20.02
CA TYR A 396 -19.69 34.79 19.29
C TYR A 396 -19.21 33.79 18.23
N SER A 397 -18.78 34.29 17.09
CA SER A 397 -18.14 33.54 16.00
C SER A 397 -17.06 34.39 15.35
N TRP A 398 -16.11 33.74 14.68
CA TRP A 398 -15.16 34.42 13.82
C TRP A 398 -15.78 34.70 12.46
N GLU A 399 -15.51 35.88 11.92
CA GLU A 399 -15.90 36.26 10.55
C GLU A 399 -14.74 37.01 9.88
N GLN A 400 -14.64 36.93 8.55
CA GLN A 400 -13.66 37.72 7.82
C GLN A 400 -14.03 39.21 7.88
N ALA A 401 -13.05 40.07 8.16
CA ALA A 401 -13.26 41.52 8.15
C ALA A 401 -13.68 42.02 6.75
N GLU A 402 -14.54 43.04 6.67
CA GLU A 402 -15.00 43.59 5.39
C GLU A 402 -13.86 44.18 4.54
N ASN A 403 -13.98 44.07 3.21
CA ASN A 403 -13.11 44.71 2.19
C ASN A 403 -11.66 44.20 2.11
N GLN A 404 -11.42 42.90 2.24
CA GLN A 404 -10.11 42.31 1.92
C GLN A 404 -10.01 42.01 0.41
N GLU A 405 -8.95 42.47 -0.27
CA GLU A 405 -8.74 42.14 -1.68
C GLU A 405 -8.47 40.63 -1.86
N PRO A 406 -9.02 39.98 -2.91
CA PRO A 406 -9.11 38.52 -2.94
C PRO A 406 -7.86 37.91 -3.59
N ILE A 407 -6.71 37.97 -2.92
CA ILE A 407 -5.60 37.06 -3.24
C ILE A 407 -5.74 35.72 -2.50
N LEU A 408 -6.65 35.67 -1.51
CA LEU A 408 -7.17 34.48 -0.84
C LEU A 408 -8.69 34.36 -1.09
N GLU A 409 -9.15 33.15 -1.39
CA GLU A 409 -10.58 32.82 -1.51
C GLU A 409 -11.01 31.87 -0.38
N GLN A 410 -11.98 32.26 0.44
CA GLN A 410 -12.49 31.38 1.50
C GLN A 410 -13.27 30.19 0.90
N MET A 411 -12.87 28.99 1.29
CA MET A 411 -13.46 27.74 0.84
C MET A 411 -14.64 27.35 1.74
N GLY A 412 -15.84 27.83 1.37
CA GLY A 412 -17.07 27.49 2.08
C GLY A 412 -17.24 28.19 3.43
N GLN A 413 -18.13 27.65 4.27
CA GLN A 413 -18.36 28.15 5.64
C GLN A 413 -17.32 27.54 6.60
N PRO A 414 -16.89 28.27 7.65
CA PRO A 414 -15.95 27.73 8.63
C PRO A 414 -16.54 26.51 9.36
N GLU A 415 -15.70 25.52 9.60
CA GLU A 415 -16.08 24.30 10.32
C GLU A 415 -15.87 24.47 11.83
N PHE A 416 -16.78 23.94 12.66
CA PHE A 416 -16.58 23.90 14.11
C PHE A 416 -16.24 22.48 14.57
N LYS A 417 -15.08 22.32 15.20
CA LYS A 417 -14.63 21.07 15.83
C LYS A 417 -14.67 21.20 17.34
N GLN A 418 -15.53 20.42 17.98
CA GLN A 418 -15.71 20.47 19.44
C GLN A 418 -14.53 19.84 20.20
N SER A 419 -14.14 20.44 21.33
CA SER A 419 -13.16 19.84 22.25
C SER A 419 -13.75 18.64 23.01
N LEU A 420 -12.95 17.59 23.19
CA LEU A 420 -13.36 16.35 23.85
C LEU A 420 -12.86 16.33 25.30
N THR A 421 -13.78 16.23 26.25
CA THR A 421 -13.44 16.02 27.67
C THR A 421 -13.57 14.54 27.99
N GLY A 422 -12.44 13.85 28.23
CA GLY A 422 -12.43 12.41 28.48
C GLY A 422 -12.90 11.57 27.28
N GLY A 423 -12.65 12.05 26.06
CA GLY A 423 -12.99 11.36 24.82
C GLY A 423 -14.46 11.44 24.38
N ARG A 424 -15.28 12.29 25.03
CA ARG A 424 -16.69 12.48 24.65
C ARG A 424 -17.02 13.95 24.37
N PRO A 425 -17.85 14.25 23.35
CA PRO A 425 -18.38 15.60 23.12
C PRO A 425 -19.28 16.01 24.28
N VAL A 426 -19.14 17.24 24.77
CA VAL A 426 -19.98 17.78 25.84
C VAL A 426 -20.93 18.81 25.23
N ALA A 427 -22.24 18.68 25.43
CA ALA A 427 -23.20 19.66 24.94
C ALA A 427 -22.85 21.07 25.46
N GLY A 428 -22.57 21.99 24.54
CA GLY A 428 -22.15 23.37 24.82
C GLY A 428 -20.68 23.58 25.20
N GLY A 429 -19.82 22.58 25.00
CA GLY A 429 -18.37 22.73 25.15
C GLY A 429 -17.75 23.62 24.06
N SER A 430 -16.66 24.30 24.41
CA SER A 430 -15.80 25.05 23.48
C SER A 430 -15.13 24.13 22.47
N GLY A 431 -14.54 24.72 21.44
CA GLY A 431 -13.84 24.00 20.38
C GLY A 431 -13.03 24.97 19.53
N TRP A 432 -12.87 24.62 18.27
CA TRP A 432 -12.14 25.40 17.29
C TRP A 432 -13.01 25.68 16.08
N GLU A 433 -13.00 26.91 15.59
CA GLU A 433 -13.45 27.27 14.25
C GLU A 433 -12.27 27.17 13.29
N ILE A 434 -12.50 26.51 12.15
CA ILE A 434 -11.50 26.19 11.14
C ILE A 434 -11.91 26.87 9.83
N PHE A 435 -11.09 27.80 9.38
CA PHE A 435 -11.24 28.47 8.09
C PHE A 435 -10.25 27.88 7.09
N ARG A 436 -10.67 27.80 5.82
CA ARG A 436 -9.84 27.33 4.72
C ARG A 436 -9.82 28.41 3.64
N PHE A 437 -8.64 28.80 3.19
CA PHE A 437 -8.46 29.80 2.14
C PHE A 437 -7.59 29.26 1.02
N LYS A 438 -8.06 29.31 -0.23
CA LYS A 438 -7.25 28.99 -1.40
C LYS A 438 -6.44 30.21 -1.83
N ALA A 439 -5.13 30.05 -2.02
CA ALA A 439 -4.26 31.07 -2.62
C ALA A 439 -4.58 31.20 -4.12
N VAL A 440 -5.21 32.31 -4.54
CA VAL A 440 -5.74 32.44 -5.90
C VAL A 440 -4.87 33.26 -6.84
N SER A 441 -4.00 34.14 -6.33
CA SER A 441 -3.09 34.94 -7.15
C SER A 441 -1.89 35.45 -6.35
N ALA A 442 -0.72 35.55 -6.99
CA ALA A 442 0.48 36.13 -6.38
C ALA A 442 0.25 37.57 -5.87
N GLY A 443 0.81 37.89 -4.71
CA GLY A 443 0.63 39.18 -4.06
C GLY A 443 0.86 39.13 -2.55
N GLN A 444 0.57 40.23 -1.86
CA GLN A 444 0.64 40.30 -0.41
C GLN A 444 -0.61 40.95 0.15
N MET A 445 -1.18 40.35 1.21
CA MET A 445 -2.32 40.88 1.94
C MET A 445 -2.17 40.67 3.45
N THR A 446 -3.01 41.32 4.25
CA THR A 446 -3.20 40.98 5.66
C THR A 446 -4.58 40.34 5.82
N LEU A 447 -4.63 39.03 6.08
CA LEU A 447 -5.85 38.33 6.44
C LEU A 447 -6.29 38.79 7.84
N GLN A 448 -7.56 39.16 7.99
CA GLN A 448 -8.13 39.54 9.29
C GLN A 448 -9.43 38.79 9.55
N LEU A 449 -9.48 38.09 10.68
CA LEU A 449 -10.67 37.46 11.23
C LEU A 449 -11.07 38.20 12.51
N VAL A 450 -12.34 38.50 12.67
CA VAL A 450 -12.87 39.24 13.82
C VAL A 450 -13.83 38.34 14.61
N TYR A 451 -13.68 38.31 15.94
CA TYR A 451 -14.52 37.53 16.83
C TYR A 451 -15.59 38.42 17.46
N HIS A 452 -16.83 38.29 17.00
CA HIS A 452 -17.93 39.15 17.43
C HIS A 452 -19.28 38.42 17.37
N ARG A 453 -20.34 39.12 17.76
CA ARG A 453 -21.73 38.66 17.58
C ARG A 453 -22.28 39.32 16.33
N ALA A 454 -22.56 38.54 15.31
CA ALA A 454 -23.00 39.04 14.00
C ALA A 454 -24.26 39.92 14.04
N TRP A 455 -25.11 39.80 15.07
CA TRP A 455 -26.34 40.59 15.23
C TRP A 455 -26.19 41.87 16.06
N GLU A 456 -25.00 42.16 16.62
CA GLU A 456 -24.75 43.37 17.41
C GLU A 456 -24.11 44.45 16.52
N GLU A 457 -24.92 45.39 16.01
CA GLU A 457 -24.43 46.49 15.18
C GLU A 457 -23.64 47.53 16.01
N GLY A 458 -22.48 47.97 15.48
CA GLY A 458 -21.68 49.04 16.08
C GLY A 458 -20.92 48.67 17.36
N VAL A 459 -20.81 47.37 17.65
CA VAL A 459 -20.00 46.85 18.75
C VAL A 459 -18.65 46.38 18.20
N GLU A 460 -17.56 46.85 18.80
CA GLU A 460 -16.21 46.42 18.43
C GLU A 460 -16.03 44.91 18.68
N PRO A 461 -15.31 44.19 17.79
CA PRO A 461 -14.97 42.79 18.01
C PRO A 461 -14.26 42.57 19.34
N VAL A 462 -14.55 41.45 20.01
CA VAL A 462 -13.91 41.10 21.28
C VAL A 462 -12.51 40.55 21.07
N ASN A 463 -12.25 39.98 19.89
CA ASN A 463 -10.91 39.57 19.47
C ASN A 463 -10.72 39.79 17.97
N THR A 464 -9.47 39.88 17.54
CA THR A 464 -9.10 39.99 16.13
C THR A 464 -7.85 39.15 15.91
N PHE A 465 -7.87 38.34 14.85
CA PHE A 465 -6.73 37.62 14.34
C PHE A 465 -6.26 38.30 13.06
N SER A 466 -4.98 38.64 12.95
CA SER A 466 -4.33 39.27 11.81
C SER A 466 -3.10 38.49 11.38
N LEU A 467 -3.00 38.14 10.09
CA LEU A 467 -1.85 37.42 9.53
C LEU A 467 -1.42 38.04 8.21
N ASN A 468 -0.13 38.34 8.05
CA ASN A 468 0.39 38.75 6.75
C ASN A 468 0.56 37.52 5.86
N VAL A 469 -0.01 37.56 4.66
CA VAL A 469 0.02 36.46 3.70
C VAL A 469 0.77 36.94 2.47
N VAL A 470 1.83 36.23 2.11
CA VAL A 470 2.61 36.45 0.88
C VAL A 470 2.38 35.23 -0.01
N ILE A 471 1.90 35.46 -1.23
CA ILE A 471 1.68 34.43 -2.23
C ILE A 471 2.68 34.66 -3.36
N HIS A 472 3.52 33.66 -3.63
CA HIS A 472 4.56 33.72 -4.68
C HIS A 472 4.00 33.39 -6.07
#